data_AF-A0A418E0B5-F1
#
_entry.id   AF-A0A418E0B5-F1
#
_cell.length_a   1.000
_cell.length_b   1.000
_cell.length_c   1.000
_cell.angle_alpha   90.00
_cell.angle_beta   90.00
_cell.angle_gamma   90.00
#
_symmetry.space_group_name_H-M   'P 1'
#
loop_
_entity.id
_entity.type
_entity.pdbx_description
1 polymer ?
#
loop_
_entity_poly.entity_id
_entity_poly.type
_entity_poly.pdbx_seq_one_letter_code
_entity_poly.pdbx_strand_id
1 'polypeptide(L)'
;AAQSSREDGRRTDNPALDALRRNATYDKYFKMVSFGVPVSAVGQKMQQDYIPPDVATIWSRVTDKRRHAPVTLSGADMDRVIACFGEATSSFSQRLQTNAGQKKPQKIHSALDSRRANNIHIGLSRFKAAAGGPSALVAAVRDGRLDVLTPDVLHTLAEIGPTPVEVKRYSNFRGAKLDDAERFLVDMATVPRVQEKIHVLLFVQQYPALIDQLNERLRVLSLYR
;
A
#
# COMPACT_ATOMS: atom_id res chain seq x y z
N ALA A 1 51.47 -6.26 28.60
CA ALA A 1 51.08 -7.36 27.69
C ALA A 1 49.55 -7.50 27.75
N ALA A 2 48.81 -6.74 26.96
CA ALA A 2 48.40 -7.09 25.59
C ALA A 2 47.53 -8.36 25.58
N GLN A 3 46.23 -8.16 25.81
CA GLN A 3 45.21 -9.20 25.68
C GLN A 3 44.93 -9.47 24.21
N SER A 4 45.14 -10.73 23.85
CA SER A 4 44.86 -11.39 22.58
C SER A 4 43.43 -11.12 22.11
N SER A 5 43.29 -10.34 21.03
CA SER A 5 42.05 -10.23 20.26
C SER A 5 42.07 -11.30 19.17
N ARG A 6 41.18 -12.28 19.30
CA ARG A 6 40.92 -13.32 18.29
C ARG A 6 40.49 -12.64 16.99
N GLU A 7 41.33 -12.73 15.97
CA GLU A 7 40.98 -12.39 14.59
C GLU A 7 39.94 -13.40 14.09
N ASP A 8 38.68 -12.99 14.07
CA ASP A 8 37.60 -13.75 13.46
C ASP A 8 37.67 -13.56 11.94
N GLY A 9 38.39 -14.49 11.29
CA GLY A 9 38.65 -14.52 9.86
C GLY A 9 37.40 -14.76 9.02
N ARG A 10 36.61 -13.71 8.78
CA ARG A 10 35.76 -13.62 7.59
C ARG A 10 36.42 -12.68 6.59
N ARG A 11 37.33 -13.22 5.78
CA ARG A 11 37.75 -12.58 4.53
C ARG A 11 36.50 -12.39 3.68
N THR A 12 36.14 -11.14 3.43
CA THR A 12 35.14 -10.83 2.40
C THR A 12 35.89 -10.76 1.08
N ASP A 13 35.40 -11.41 0.02
CA ASP A 13 36.04 -11.41 -1.31
C ASP A 13 35.97 -10.02 -2.00
N ASN A 14 35.80 -8.94 -1.25
CA ASN A 14 35.58 -7.60 -1.75
C ASN A 14 36.52 -6.58 -1.06
N PRO A 15 37.67 -6.25 -1.69
CA PRO A 15 38.65 -5.33 -1.11
C PRO A 15 38.08 -3.92 -0.85
N ALA A 16 37.02 -3.54 -1.55
CA ALA A 16 36.34 -2.26 -1.35
C ALA A 16 35.57 -2.22 -0.01
N LEU A 17 34.99 -3.35 0.42
CA LEU A 17 34.23 -3.42 1.67
C LEU A 17 35.17 -3.46 2.89
N ASP A 18 36.32 -4.13 2.76
CA ASP A 18 37.37 -4.13 3.77
C ASP A 18 38.04 -2.75 3.92
N ALA A 19 38.12 -1.96 2.83
CA ALA A 19 38.54 -0.57 2.91
C ALA A 19 37.56 0.29 3.73
N LEU A 20 36.25 0.10 3.56
CA LEU A 20 35.23 0.80 4.34
C LEU A 20 35.25 0.42 5.82
N ARG A 21 35.58 -0.83 6.14
CA ARG A 21 35.68 -1.32 7.53
C ARG A 21 36.83 -0.68 8.32
N ARG A 22 37.82 -0.10 7.64
CA ARG A 22 38.95 0.62 8.25
C ARG A 22 38.64 2.09 8.53
N ASN A 23 37.48 2.58 8.13
CA ASN A 23 37.08 3.96 8.32
C ASN A 23 35.94 4.07 9.34
N ALA A 24 36.20 4.80 10.43
CA ALA A 24 35.27 5.01 11.55
C ALA A 24 33.92 5.61 11.12
N THR A 25 33.87 6.35 10.01
CA THR A 25 32.63 6.91 9.44
C THR A 25 31.61 5.81 9.11
N TYR A 26 32.06 4.60 8.75
CA TYR A 26 31.17 3.52 8.31
C TYR A 26 30.86 2.48 9.39
N ASP A 27 31.45 2.57 10.59
CA ASP A 27 31.26 1.62 11.68
C ASP A 27 29.79 1.46 12.08
N LYS A 28 29.02 2.55 12.03
CA LYS A 28 27.57 2.54 12.27
C LYS A 28 26.85 1.54 11.36
N TYR A 29 27.22 1.50 10.09
CA TYR A 29 26.59 0.63 9.08
C TYR A 29 27.01 -0.83 9.28
N PHE A 30 28.27 -1.08 9.63
CA PHE A 30 28.73 -2.42 10.02
C PHE A 30 28.04 -2.94 11.29
N LYS A 31 27.85 -2.06 12.30
CA LYS A 31 27.08 -2.39 13.51
C LYS A 31 25.64 -2.75 13.18
N MET A 32 24.98 -1.99 12.31
CA MET A 32 23.63 -2.31 11.86
C MET A 32 23.56 -3.70 11.23
N VAL A 33 24.52 -4.05 10.36
CA VAL A 33 24.59 -5.39 9.78
C VAL A 33 24.85 -6.47 10.84
N SER A 34 25.70 -6.19 11.85
CA SER A 34 25.93 -7.15 12.96
C SER A 34 24.69 -7.38 13.82
N PHE A 35 23.79 -6.40 13.91
CA PHE A 35 22.49 -6.53 14.58
C PHE A 35 21.39 -7.12 13.68
N GLY A 36 21.75 -7.64 12.50
CA GLY A 36 20.82 -8.35 11.62
C GLY A 36 20.03 -7.46 10.65
N VAL A 37 20.37 -6.16 10.53
CA VAL A 37 19.73 -5.30 9.55
C VAL A 37 20.15 -5.71 8.13
N PRO A 38 19.21 -5.87 7.18
CA PRO A 38 19.54 -6.21 5.80
C PRO A 38 20.48 -5.18 5.17
N VAL A 39 21.50 -5.66 4.44
CA VAL A 39 22.50 -4.81 3.79
C VAL A 39 21.89 -3.82 2.79
N SER A 40 20.76 -4.16 2.17
CA SER A 40 19.98 -3.26 1.31
C SER A 40 19.40 -2.06 2.07
N ALA A 41 18.86 -2.30 3.27
CA ALA A 41 18.33 -1.25 4.15
C ALA A 41 19.47 -0.36 4.67
N VAL A 42 20.64 -0.94 4.94
CA VAL A 42 21.85 -0.18 5.28
C VAL A 42 22.26 0.73 4.11
N GLY A 43 22.26 0.22 2.87
CA GLY A 43 22.54 1.03 1.68
C GLY A 43 21.56 2.19 1.47
N GLN A 44 20.26 1.97 1.72
CA GLN A 44 19.25 3.05 1.70
C GLN A 44 19.50 4.08 2.79
N LYS A 45 19.86 3.64 4.00
CA LYS A 45 20.19 4.56 5.10
C LYS A 45 21.44 5.38 4.80
N MET A 46 22.43 4.80 4.12
CA MET A 46 23.61 5.54 3.67
C MET A 46 23.24 6.62 2.64
N GLN A 47 22.31 6.36 1.72
CA GLN A 47 21.78 7.39 0.80
C GLN A 47 21.03 8.50 1.55
N GLN A 48 20.26 8.13 2.59
CA GLN A 48 19.56 9.09 3.45
C GLN A 48 20.53 9.96 4.26
N ASP A 49 21.64 9.37 4.72
CA ASP A 49 22.73 10.06 5.44
C ASP A 49 23.66 10.83 4.47
N TYR A 50 23.23 11.05 3.20
CA TYR A 50 23.96 11.76 2.14
C TYR A 50 25.38 11.21 1.85
N ILE A 51 25.58 9.91 2.06
CA ILE A 51 26.86 9.27 1.71
C ILE A 51 26.97 9.15 0.19
N PRO A 52 28.16 9.42 -0.37
CA PRO A 52 28.42 9.28 -1.80
C PRO A 52 27.88 7.96 -2.40
N PRO A 53 27.20 8.02 -3.55
CA PRO A 53 26.48 6.88 -4.12
C PRO A 53 27.40 5.74 -4.56
N ASP A 54 28.66 6.04 -4.88
CA ASP A 54 29.72 5.06 -5.14
C ASP A 54 29.97 4.17 -3.91
N VAL A 55 30.02 4.76 -2.71
CA VAL A 55 30.18 4.04 -1.44
C VAL A 55 28.92 3.25 -1.09
N ALA A 56 27.73 3.84 -1.25
CA ALA A 56 26.46 3.16 -0.97
C ALA A 56 26.25 1.93 -1.89
N THR A 57 26.74 1.99 -3.13
CA THR A 57 26.62 0.91 -4.12
C THR A 57 27.52 -0.30 -3.78
N ILE A 58 28.60 -0.11 -3.03
CA ILE A 58 29.45 -1.22 -2.54
C ILE A 58 28.64 -2.19 -1.67
N TRP A 59 27.68 -1.68 -0.89
CA TRP A 59 26.82 -2.48 -0.02
C TRP A 59 25.72 -3.20 -0.79
N SER A 60 25.09 -2.56 -1.77
CA SER A 60 24.02 -3.19 -2.56
C SER A 60 24.53 -4.40 -3.37
N ARG A 61 25.74 -4.32 -3.95
CA ARG A 61 26.37 -5.41 -4.72
C ARG A 61 26.66 -6.68 -3.90
N VAL A 62 26.77 -6.58 -2.57
CA VAL A 62 27.00 -7.74 -1.68
C VAL A 62 25.76 -8.64 -1.59
N THR A 63 24.57 -8.10 -1.91
CA THR A 63 23.30 -8.83 -1.84
C THR A 63 23.10 -9.79 -3.01
N ASP A 64 23.69 -9.54 -4.18
CA ASP A 64 23.53 -10.42 -5.34
C ASP A 64 24.23 -11.76 -5.17
N LYS A 65 25.42 -11.78 -4.53
CA LYS A 65 26.16 -13.03 -4.28
C LYS A 65 25.57 -13.86 -3.14
N ARG A 66 24.92 -13.24 -2.14
CA ARG A 66 24.35 -13.96 -0.98
C ARG A 66 22.97 -14.59 -1.24
N ARG A 67 22.31 -14.30 -2.36
CA ARG A 67 21.08 -15.03 -2.77
C ARG A 67 21.32 -16.53 -2.98
N HIS A 68 22.57 -16.95 -3.16
CA HIS A 68 22.94 -18.36 -3.40
C HIS A 68 23.53 -19.08 -2.19
N ALA A 69 23.67 -18.44 -1.03
CA ALA A 69 24.06 -19.15 0.19
C ALA A 69 22.81 -19.77 0.82
N PRO A 70 22.78 -21.10 1.07
CA PRO A 70 21.64 -21.72 1.71
C PRO A 70 21.60 -21.24 3.16
N VAL A 71 20.70 -20.33 3.48
CA VAL A 71 20.35 -20.02 4.86
C VAL A 71 19.68 -21.29 5.37
N THR A 72 20.37 -22.05 6.23
CA THR A 72 19.76 -23.15 6.98
C THR A 72 18.83 -22.52 8.00
N LEU A 73 17.62 -22.17 7.56
CA LEU A 73 16.54 -21.76 8.45
C LEU A 73 16.20 -22.98 9.32
N SER A 74 16.35 -22.82 10.64
CA SER A 74 15.90 -23.81 11.60
C SER A 74 14.38 -23.99 11.46
N GLY A 75 13.86 -25.22 11.63
CA GLY A 75 12.41 -25.45 11.66
C GLY A 75 11.71 -24.54 12.66
N ALA A 76 12.36 -24.25 13.80
CA ALA A 76 11.84 -23.33 14.82
C ALA A 76 11.77 -21.86 14.36
N ASP A 77 12.65 -21.43 13.45
CA ASP A 77 12.58 -20.08 12.88
C ASP A 77 11.43 -19.97 11.89
N MET A 78 11.18 -21.04 11.11
CA MET A 78 10.01 -21.14 10.24
C MET A 78 8.70 -21.17 11.04
N ASP A 79 8.66 -21.89 12.17
CA ASP A 79 7.49 -21.92 13.06
C ASP A 79 7.17 -20.54 13.65
N ARG A 80 8.20 -19.76 14.00
CA ARG A 80 8.02 -18.37 14.46
C ARG A 80 7.50 -17.46 13.36
N VAL A 81 8.00 -17.60 12.14
CA VAL A 81 7.51 -16.84 10.99
C VAL A 81 6.04 -17.20 10.70
N ILE A 82 5.69 -18.49 10.77
CA ILE A 82 4.31 -18.96 10.63
C ILE A 82 3.42 -18.44 11.77
N ALA A 83 3.92 -18.38 13.01
CA ALA A 83 3.14 -17.84 14.13
C ALA A 83 2.91 -16.31 14.01
N CYS A 84 3.90 -15.56 13.51
CA CYS A 84 3.81 -14.10 13.41
C CYS A 84 3.15 -13.60 12.12
N PHE A 85 3.28 -14.33 11.02
CA PHE A 85 2.83 -13.91 9.68
C PHE A 85 2.01 -14.96 8.94
N GLY A 86 1.83 -16.15 9.52
CA GLY A 86 0.91 -17.15 8.98
C GLY A 86 -0.52 -16.73 9.27
N GLU A 87 -1.30 -16.50 8.21
CA GLU A 87 -2.75 -16.46 8.33
C GLU A 87 -3.25 -17.81 8.87
N ALA A 88 -4.30 -17.77 9.69
CA ALA A 88 -5.09 -18.95 10.05
C ALA A 88 -5.78 -19.50 8.78
N THR A 89 -5.00 -20.16 7.93
CA THR A 89 -5.45 -20.79 6.70
C THR A 89 -5.43 -22.29 6.92
N SER A 90 -6.57 -22.83 7.32
CA SER A 90 -6.91 -24.25 7.16
C SER A 90 -6.96 -24.71 5.68
N SER A 91 -6.39 -23.94 4.76
CA SER A 91 -6.55 -24.13 3.30
C SER A 91 -5.25 -24.03 2.52
N PHE A 92 -4.10 -23.67 3.13
CA PHE A 92 -2.85 -23.51 2.38
C PHE A 92 -2.10 -24.83 2.18
N SER A 93 -2.21 -25.77 3.13
CA SER A 93 -1.51 -27.07 3.07
C SER A 93 -2.01 -28.02 2.00
N GLN A 94 -3.20 -27.78 1.41
CA GLN A 94 -3.73 -28.63 0.34
C GLN A 94 -3.17 -28.27 -1.05
N ARG A 95 -2.41 -27.17 -1.19
CA ARG A 95 -2.04 -26.63 -2.50
C ARG A 95 -0.65 -27.00 -3.01
N LEU A 96 0.11 -27.83 -2.29
CA LEU A 96 1.43 -28.29 -2.72
C LEU A 96 1.48 -29.74 -3.20
N GLN A 97 0.36 -30.45 -3.26
CA GLN A 97 0.31 -31.79 -3.85
C GLN A 97 -0.87 -31.91 -4.82
N THR A 98 -0.51 -32.19 -6.08
CA THR A 98 -1.38 -32.49 -7.23
C THR A 98 -2.16 -31.30 -7.81
N ASN A 99 -1.69 -30.79 -8.95
CA ASN A 99 -2.54 -30.39 -10.08
C ASN A 99 -1.68 -29.91 -11.27
N ALA A 100 -1.01 -30.86 -11.93
CA ALA A 100 -0.68 -30.72 -13.34
C ALA A 100 -2.01 -30.68 -14.13
N GLY A 101 -2.60 -29.49 -14.26
CA GLY A 101 -3.90 -29.33 -14.94
C GLY A 101 -4.72 -28.08 -14.59
N GLN A 102 -4.31 -27.25 -13.63
CA GLN A 102 -5.06 -26.02 -13.35
C GLN A 102 -4.75 -24.94 -14.40
N LYS A 103 -5.70 -24.74 -15.33
CA LYS A 103 -5.76 -23.58 -16.22
C LYS A 103 -5.51 -22.32 -15.38
N LYS A 104 -4.46 -21.56 -15.72
CA LYS A 104 -4.21 -20.21 -15.18
C LYS A 104 -5.54 -19.45 -15.15
N PRO A 105 -5.88 -18.75 -14.04
CA PRO A 105 -7.07 -17.93 -14.01
C PRO A 105 -7.01 -16.99 -15.23
N GLN A 106 -8.06 -17.01 -16.05
CA GLN A 106 -8.09 -16.18 -17.25
C GLN A 106 -7.92 -14.73 -16.81
N LYS A 107 -6.90 -14.06 -17.34
CA LYS A 107 -6.74 -12.62 -17.18
C LYS A 107 -8.00 -11.97 -17.75
N ILE A 108 -8.82 -11.41 -16.88
CA ILE A 108 -9.88 -10.51 -17.29
C ILE A 108 -9.16 -9.27 -17.83
N HIS A 109 -9.39 -8.96 -19.10
CA HIS A 109 -8.84 -7.77 -19.72
C HIS A 109 -9.70 -6.58 -19.28
N SER A 110 -9.24 -5.86 -18.26
CA SER A 110 -9.81 -4.58 -17.82
C SER A 110 -9.45 -3.49 -18.81
N ALA A 111 -10.39 -2.59 -19.10
CA ALA A 111 -10.15 -1.37 -19.88
C ALA A 111 -9.52 -0.26 -19.03
N LEU A 112 -9.43 -0.46 -17.71
CA LEU A 112 -8.69 0.40 -16.79
C LEU A 112 -7.20 0.06 -16.82
N ASP A 113 -6.37 1.09 -16.67
CA ASP A 113 -4.96 0.87 -16.39
C ASP A 113 -4.77 0.38 -14.94
N SER A 114 -3.65 -0.31 -14.70
CA SER A 114 -3.37 -0.91 -13.39
C SER A 114 -3.40 0.09 -12.24
N ARG A 115 -3.01 1.35 -12.47
CA ARG A 115 -3.01 2.38 -11.42
C ARG A 115 -4.44 2.78 -11.07
N ARG A 116 -5.29 3.02 -12.07
CA ARG A 116 -6.70 3.37 -11.84
C ARG A 116 -7.44 2.24 -11.12
N ALA A 117 -7.27 1.00 -11.56
CA ALA A 117 -7.89 -0.15 -10.91
C ALA A 117 -7.43 -0.31 -9.45
N ASN A 118 -6.12 -0.22 -9.20
CA ASN A 118 -5.56 -0.33 -7.84
C ASN A 118 -6.08 0.78 -6.91
N ASN A 119 -6.16 2.03 -7.38
CA ASN A 119 -6.70 3.13 -6.59
C ASN A 119 -8.16 2.87 -6.17
N ILE A 120 -8.98 2.33 -7.08
CA ILE A 120 -10.37 1.95 -6.78
C ILE A 120 -10.41 0.84 -5.74
N HIS A 121 -9.62 -0.23 -5.91
CA HIS A 121 -9.57 -1.32 -4.93
C HIS A 121 -9.16 -0.84 -3.54
N ILE A 122 -8.15 0.03 -3.45
CA ILE A 122 -7.68 0.61 -2.19
C ILE A 122 -8.75 1.51 -1.57
N GLY A 123 -9.42 2.35 -2.36
CA GLY A 123 -10.50 3.19 -1.85
C GLY A 123 -11.69 2.39 -1.33
N LEU A 124 -12.08 1.34 -2.05
CA LEU A 124 -13.19 0.46 -1.63
C LEU A 124 -12.87 -0.37 -0.38
N SER A 125 -11.60 -0.78 -0.18
CA SER A 125 -11.22 -1.57 0.99
C SER A 125 -11.41 -0.80 2.31
N ARG A 126 -11.25 0.53 2.29
CA ARG A 126 -11.43 1.41 3.46
C ARG A 126 -12.84 1.34 4.06
N PHE A 127 -13.86 1.08 3.25
CA PHE A 127 -15.26 1.14 3.67
C PHE A 127 -16.01 -0.18 3.51
N LYS A 128 -15.34 -1.25 3.12
CA LYS A 128 -15.98 -2.55 2.85
C LYS A 128 -16.69 -3.12 4.09
N ALA A 129 -16.10 -2.95 5.28
CA ALA A 129 -16.70 -3.41 6.54
C ALA A 129 -17.77 -2.46 7.08
N ALA A 130 -17.61 -1.14 6.92
CA ALA A 130 -18.49 -0.15 7.53
C ALA A 130 -19.71 0.23 6.67
N ALA A 131 -19.57 0.25 5.34
CA ALA A 131 -20.59 0.74 4.42
C ALA A 131 -21.34 -0.37 3.66
N GLY A 132 -21.19 -1.64 4.05
CA GLY A 132 -21.88 -2.77 3.41
C GLY A 132 -21.32 -3.16 2.03
N GLY A 133 -20.13 -2.68 1.68
CA GLY A 133 -19.44 -2.98 0.42
C GLY A 133 -19.87 -2.11 -0.77
N PRO A 134 -19.31 -2.37 -1.98
CA PRO A 134 -19.47 -1.49 -3.14
C PRO A 134 -20.93 -1.33 -3.59
N SER A 135 -21.72 -2.40 -3.61
CA SER A 135 -23.13 -2.33 -4.02
C SER A 135 -23.99 -1.51 -3.08
N ALA A 136 -23.74 -1.59 -1.77
CA ALA A 136 -24.46 -0.81 -0.77
C ALA A 136 -24.09 0.68 -0.87
N LEU A 137 -22.82 1.01 -1.14
CA LEU A 137 -22.39 2.38 -1.44
C LEU A 137 -23.08 2.95 -2.68
N VAL A 138 -23.17 2.18 -3.77
CA VAL A 138 -23.89 2.61 -4.99
C VAL A 138 -25.36 2.90 -4.67
N ALA A 139 -26.03 2.03 -3.90
CA ALA A 139 -27.41 2.25 -3.46
C ALA A 139 -27.53 3.50 -2.58
N ALA A 140 -26.62 3.68 -1.62
CA ALA A 140 -26.61 4.85 -0.74
C ALA A 140 -26.46 6.16 -1.55
N VAL A 141 -25.57 6.20 -2.55
CA VAL A 141 -25.41 7.36 -3.46
C VAL A 141 -26.65 7.56 -4.32
N ARG A 142 -27.27 6.48 -4.81
CA ARG A 142 -28.53 6.55 -5.56
C ARG A 142 -29.66 7.15 -4.73
N ASP A 143 -29.77 6.77 -3.46
CA ASP A 143 -30.87 7.19 -2.58
C ASP A 143 -30.54 8.46 -1.77
N GLY A 144 -29.28 8.91 -1.78
CA GLY A 144 -28.84 10.09 -1.03
C GLY A 144 -28.79 9.86 0.49
N ARG A 145 -28.43 8.65 0.92
CA ARG A 145 -28.42 8.24 2.33
C ARG A 145 -27.26 8.84 3.13
N LEU A 146 -27.51 10.00 3.74
CA LEU A 146 -26.52 10.74 4.54
C LEU A 146 -26.08 10.03 5.84
N ASP A 147 -26.85 9.06 6.32
CA ASP A 147 -26.47 8.24 7.48
C ASP A 147 -25.31 7.29 7.16
N VAL A 148 -25.20 6.84 5.90
CA VAL A 148 -24.10 5.99 5.41
C VAL A 148 -23.01 6.83 4.72
N LEU A 149 -23.41 7.87 4.00
CA LEU A 149 -22.53 8.74 3.23
C LEU A 149 -21.91 9.84 4.09
N THR A 150 -20.99 9.45 4.97
CA THR A 150 -20.20 10.39 5.77
C THR A 150 -19.27 11.23 4.89
N PRO A 151 -18.76 12.38 5.37
CA PRO A 151 -17.81 13.20 4.61
C PRO A 151 -16.60 12.42 4.07
N ASP A 152 -16.02 11.51 4.87
CA ASP A 152 -14.85 10.72 4.49
C ASP A 152 -15.16 9.71 3.38
N VAL A 153 -16.34 9.09 3.44
CA VAL A 153 -16.86 8.20 2.40
C VAL A 153 -17.04 9.00 1.10
N LEU A 154 -17.68 10.16 1.18
CA LEU A 154 -17.96 11.01 0.02
C LEU A 154 -16.69 11.57 -0.63
N HIS A 155 -15.69 11.99 0.16
CA HIS A 155 -14.38 12.37 -0.36
C HIS A 155 -13.71 11.22 -1.10
N THR A 156 -13.71 10.01 -0.51
CA THR A 156 -13.12 8.86 -1.19
C THR A 156 -13.89 8.51 -2.46
N LEU A 157 -15.22 8.57 -2.44
CA LEU A 157 -16.06 8.35 -3.62
C LEU A 157 -15.81 9.40 -4.72
N ALA A 158 -15.48 10.64 -4.38
CA ALA A 158 -15.09 11.66 -5.36
C ALA A 158 -13.76 11.30 -6.04
N GLU A 159 -12.80 10.72 -5.29
CA GLU A 159 -11.51 10.29 -5.85
C GLU A 159 -11.60 9.04 -6.73
N ILE A 160 -12.36 8.02 -6.30
CA ILE A 160 -12.41 6.71 -6.98
C ILE A 160 -13.62 6.55 -7.91
N GLY A 161 -14.62 7.41 -7.80
CA GLY A 161 -15.84 7.34 -8.61
C GLY A 161 -15.57 7.58 -10.10
N PRO A 162 -16.55 7.27 -10.98
CA PRO A 162 -16.36 7.33 -12.42
C PRO A 162 -16.22 8.78 -12.91
N THR A 163 -15.15 9.06 -13.65
CA THR A 163 -14.95 10.34 -14.36
C THR A 163 -16.02 10.57 -15.43
N PRO A 164 -16.23 11.80 -15.93
CA PRO A 164 -17.22 12.06 -16.98
C PRO A 164 -17.02 11.22 -18.26
N VAL A 165 -15.77 10.87 -18.58
CA VAL A 165 -15.44 9.98 -19.70
C VAL A 165 -15.85 8.54 -19.39
N GLU A 166 -15.56 8.05 -18.19
CA GLU A 166 -15.96 6.72 -17.72
C GLU A 166 -17.49 6.59 -17.61
N VAL A 167 -18.21 7.63 -17.16
CA VAL A 167 -19.68 7.66 -17.14
C VAL A 167 -20.24 7.46 -18.55
N LYS A 168 -19.70 8.16 -19.56
CA LYS A 168 -20.12 7.96 -20.96
C LYS A 168 -19.75 6.58 -21.50
N ARG A 169 -18.58 6.05 -21.12
CA ARG A 169 -18.12 4.72 -21.52
C ARG A 169 -19.02 3.62 -20.96
N TYR A 170 -19.43 3.75 -19.70
CA TYR A 170 -20.11 2.69 -18.97
C TYR A 170 -21.64 2.81 -18.97
N SER A 171 -22.22 3.95 -19.34
CA SER A 171 -23.67 4.17 -19.37
C SER A 171 -24.45 3.15 -20.22
N ASN A 172 -23.82 2.58 -21.25
CA ASN A 172 -24.40 1.57 -22.13
C ASN A 172 -23.58 0.27 -22.15
N PHE A 173 -22.81 -0.01 -21.11
CA PHE A 173 -21.97 -1.20 -21.07
C PHE A 173 -22.82 -2.48 -21.04
N ARG A 174 -22.52 -3.42 -21.95
CA ARG A 174 -23.21 -4.72 -22.08
C ARG A 174 -22.28 -5.93 -21.88
N GLY A 175 -21.04 -5.71 -21.47
CA GLY A 175 -20.08 -6.79 -21.23
C GLY A 175 -20.41 -7.57 -19.96
N ALA A 176 -20.06 -8.87 -19.95
CA ALA A 176 -20.31 -9.75 -18.80
C ALA A 176 -19.07 -10.00 -17.92
N LYS A 177 -17.86 -9.83 -18.47
CA LYS A 177 -16.60 -10.05 -17.76
C LYS A 177 -15.97 -8.71 -17.40
N LEU A 178 -16.10 -8.33 -16.14
CA LEU A 178 -15.49 -7.15 -15.53
C LEU A 178 -14.66 -7.61 -14.33
N ASP A 179 -13.58 -6.90 -14.03
CA ASP A 179 -12.99 -6.99 -12.70
C ASP A 179 -13.83 -6.21 -11.67
N ASP A 180 -13.52 -6.34 -10.37
CA ASP A 180 -14.34 -5.70 -9.34
C ASP A 180 -14.29 -4.16 -9.41
N ALA A 181 -13.19 -3.58 -9.92
CA ALA A 181 -13.04 -2.14 -10.05
C ALA A 181 -13.93 -1.58 -11.17
N GLU A 182 -13.92 -2.18 -12.36
CA GLU A 182 -14.81 -1.82 -13.45
C GLU A 182 -16.27 -2.11 -13.10
N ARG A 183 -16.56 -3.23 -12.43
CA ARG A 183 -17.90 -3.54 -11.94
C ARG A 183 -18.46 -2.40 -11.10
N PHE A 184 -17.67 -1.89 -10.15
CA PHE A 184 -18.03 -0.74 -9.33
C PHE A 184 -18.29 0.52 -10.17
N LEU A 185 -17.42 0.83 -11.15
CA LEU A 185 -17.61 2.01 -12.01
C LEU A 185 -18.86 1.90 -12.88
N VAL A 186 -19.15 0.72 -13.43
CA VAL A 186 -20.37 0.46 -14.22
C VAL A 186 -21.60 0.67 -13.36
N ASP A 187 -21.63 0.10 -12.15
CA ASP A 187 -22.75 0.24 -11.23
C ASP A 187 -22.95 1.72 -10.81
N MET A 188 -21.87 2.44 -10.51
CA MET A 188 -21.90 3.88 -10.20
C MET A 188 -22.36 4.73 -11.40
N ALA A 189 -21.98 4.38 -12.62
CA ALA A 189 -22.36 5.11 -13.83
C ALA A 189 -23.88 5.02 -14.13
N THR A 190 -24.59 4.07 -13.51
CA THR A 190 -26.06 4.02 -13.57
C THR A 190 -26.72 5.15 -12.79
N VAL A 191 -26.00 5.79 -11.86
CA VAL A 191 -26.52 6.91 -11.07
C VAL A 191 -26.46 8.19 -11.91
N PRO A 192 -27.60 8.86 -12.16
CA PRO A 192 -27.61 10.09 -12.95
C PRO A 192 -26.77 11.18 -12.27
N ARG A 193 -25.89 11.84 -13.04
CA ARG A 193 -25.05 12.95 -12.57
C ARG A 193 -24.27 12.59 -11.29
N VAL A 194 -23.69 11.39 -11.27
CA VAL A 194 -23.08 10.81 -10.07
C VAL A 194 -21.99 11.69 -9.46
N GLN A 195 -21.18 12.36 -10.27
CA GLN A 195 -20.10 13.24 -9.81
C GLN A 195 -20.65 14.48 -9.11
N GLU A 196 -21.59 15.17 -9.75
CA GLU A 196 -22.26 16.34 -9.16
C GLU A 196 -23.02 15.94 -7.90
N LYS A 197 -23.68 14.78 -7.90
CA LYS A 197 -24.40 14.27 -6.75
C LYS A 197 -23.49 14.03 -5.56
N ILE A 198 -22.31 13.41 -5.76
CA ILE A 198 -21.32 13.21 -4.68
C ILE A 198 -20.90 14.56 -4.09
N HIS A 199 -20.56 15.55 -4.93
CA HIS A 199 -20.15 16.88 -4.45
C HIS A 199 -21.25 17.60 -3.68
N VAL A 200 -22.49 17.53 -4.15
CA VAL A 200 -23.64 18.14 -3.45
C VAL A 200 -23.86 17.48 -2.10
N LEU A 201 -23.86 16.14 -2.03
CA LEU A 201 -24.04 15.42 -0.77
C LEU A 201 -22.90 15.73 0.22
N LEU A 202 -21.67 15.86 -0.28
CA LEU A 202 -20.51 16.25 0.53
C LEU A 202 -20.69 17.63 1.13
N PHE A 203 -21.12 18.59 0.31
CA PHE A 203 -21.42 19.94 0.78
C PHE A 203 -22.53 19.94 1.85
N VAL A 204 -23.63 19.20 1.60
CA VAL A 204 -24.74 19.09 2.57
C VAL A 204 -24.26 18.54 3.92
N GLN A 205 -23.39 17.52 3.93
CA GLN A 205 -22.82 16.98 5.15
C GLN A 205 -21.94 17.98 5.91
N GLN A 206 -21.18 18.80 5.19
CA GLN A 206 -20.22 19.75 5.78
C GLN A 206 -20.86 21.08 6.17
N TYR A 207 -22.04 21.39 5.62
CA TYR A 207 -22.69 22.69 5.77
C TYR A 207 -22.92 23.13 7.22
N PRO A 208 -23.42 22.28 8.14
CA PRO A 208 -23.64 22.69 9.53
C PRO A 208 -22.35 23.16 10.21
N ALA A 209 -21.27 22.36 10.10
CA ALA A 209 -19.98 22.70 10.68
C ALA A 209 -19.37 23.97 10.05
N LEU A 210 -19.59 24.19 8.76
CA LEU A 210 -19.14 25.39 8.06
C LEU A 210 -19.86 26.64 8.59
N ILE A 211 -21.17 26.57 8.81
CA ILE A 211 -21.96 27.67 9.36
C ILE A 211 -21.54 27.97 10.81
N ASP A 212 -21.35 26.95 11.63
CA ASP A 212 -20.89 27.14 13.02
C ASP A 212 -19.52 27.82 13.06
N GLN A 213 -18.59 27.38 12.20
CA GLN A 213 -17.28 27.99 12.09
C GLN A 213 -17.34 29.46 11.62
N LEU A 214 -18.20 29.76 10.66
CA LEU A 214 -18.40 31.13 10.17
C LEU A 214 -19.01 32.03 11.24
N ASN A 215 -20.04 31.55 11.94
CA ASN A 215 -20.70 32.28 13.02
C ASN A 215 -19.73 32.57 14.17
N GLU A 216 -18.87 31.63 14.54
CA GLU A 216 -17.87 31.83 15.58
C GLU A 216 -16.86 32.93 15.17
N ARG A 217 -16.39 32.91 13.92
CA ARG A 217 -15.50 33.96 13.40
C ARG A 217 -16.17 35.33 13.39
N LEU A 218 -17.44 35.41 12.98
CA LEU A 218 -18.21 36.66 13.01
C LEU A 218 -18.43 37.16 14.44
N ARG A 219 -18.70 36.24 15.39
CA ARG A 219 -18.88 36.57 16.80
C ARG A 219 -17.62 37.22 17.38
N VAL A 220 -16.45 36.63 17.14
CA VAL A 220 -15.17 37.21 17.58
C VAL A 220 -15.01 38.62 17.04
N LEU A 221 -15.22 38.84 15.74
CA LEU A 221 -15.11 40.18 15.13
C LEU A 221 -16.13 41.18 15.71
N SER A 222 -17.33 40.73 16.03
CA SER A 222 -18.38 41.59 16.59
C SER A 222 -18.09 42.06 18.02
N LEU A 223 -17.27 41.33 18.79
CA LEU A 223 -16.86 41.68 20.15
C LEU A 223 -15.69 42.68 20.21
N TYR A 224 -15.01 42.92 19.09
CA TYR A 224 -13.94 43.91 18.96
C TYR A 224 -14.44 45.27 18.45
N ARG A 225 -15.76 45.48 18.44
CA ARG A 225 -16.43 46.72 18.01
C ARG A 225 -17.13 47.37 19.20
#